data_AF-A0A2G9GY85-F1
#
_entry.id   AF-A0A2G9GY85-F1
#
_cell.length_a   1.000
_cell.length_b   1.000
_cell.length_c   1.000
_cell.angle_alpha   90.00
_cell.angle_beta   90.00
_cell.angle_gamma   90.00
#
_symmetry.space_group_name_H-M   'P 1'
#
loop_
_entity.id
_entity.type
_entity.pdbx_description
1 polymer ?
#
loop_
_entity_poly.entity_id
_entity_poly.type
_entity_poly.pdbx_seq_one_letter_code
_entity_poly.pdbx_strand_id
1 'polypeptide(L)'
;MDQAISENGVEKVRMLPSEDDEHGGVIVEMEEPMDPNDFSVALRCSLSQWKLQGKKGVWIKLPIELVNLVETAVKEGFRYHHAEPHYLMLVYWIPETPNTIPANATHRLRIGAIIMNEKRELLVVLEKHGRSKGTGMWKIPTGILEEGEDIFSGARREVKEETGIDAEFIDVLAFR
;
A
#
# COMPACT_ATOMS: atom_id res chain seq x y z
N MET A 1 -25.79 -33.90 28.28
CA MET A 1 -26.21 -35.04 27.44
C MET A 1 -27.01 -34.39 26.33
N ASP A 2 -26.41 -34.13 25.16
CA ASP A 2 -25.85 -35.16 24.29
C ASP A 2 -24.45 -34.85 23.76
N GLN A 3 -23.57 -35.83 23.92
CA GLN A 3 -22.35 -35.97 23.13
C GLN A 3 -22.73 -36.63 21.81
N ALA A 4 -22.44 -35.97 20.69
CA ALA A 4 -22.27 -36.66 19.41
C ALA A 4 -20.77 -36.75 19.13
N ILE A 5 -20.23 -37.94 19.35
CA ILE A 5 -18.89 -38.35 18.96
C ILE A 5 -18.88 -38.49 17.44
N SER A 6 -17.95 -37.82 16.76
CA SER A 6 -17.64 -38.06 15.35
C SER A 6 -16.36 -38.89 15.27
N GLU A 7 -16.51 -40.18 14.97
CA GLU A 7 -15.43 -41.10 14.64
C GLU A 7 -14.84 -40.77 13.27
N ASN A 8 -13.67 -40.14 13.27
CA ASN A 8 -12.54 -40.34 12.36
C ASN A 8 -11.54 -39.21 12.60
N GLY A 9 -10.40 -39.55 13.20
CA GLY A 9 -9.32 -38.63 13.57
C GLY A 9 -8.58 -38.08 12.36
N VAL A 10 -9.23 -37.18 11.62
CA VAL A 10 -8.57 -36.21 10.76
C VAL A 10 -8.64 -34.89 11.51
N GLU A 11 -7.51 -34.45 12.07
CA GLU A 11 -7.38 -33.06 12.53
C GLU A 11 -7.91 -32.16 11.41
N LYS A 12 -8.95 -31.37 11.72
CA LYS A 12 -9.48 -30.37 10.79
C LYS A 12 -8.30 -29.45 10.47
N VAL A 13 -7.72 -29.60 9.27
CA VAL A 13 -6.61 -28.78 8.80
C VAL A 13 -7.06 -27.33 8.88
N ARG A 14 -6.50 -26.58 9.83
CA ARG A 14 -6.90 -25.19 10.08
C ARG A 14 -6.24 -24.30 9.02
N MET A 15 -6.91 -24.21 7.87
CA MET A 15 -6.58 -23.27 6.82
C MET A 15 -6.77 -21.84 7.30
N LEU A 16 -5.96 -20.91 6.78
CA LEU A 16 -6.19 -19.48 6.99
C LEU A 16 -7.44 -19.04 6.22
N PRO A 17 -8.30 -18.19 6.80
CA PRO A 17 -9.39 -17.58 6.07
C PRO A 17 -8.80 -16.75 4.92
N SER A 18 -9.35 -16.91 3.72
CA SER A 18 -8.84 -16.25 2.52
C SER A 18 -9.94 -16.01 1.51
N GLU A 19 -9.71 -14.99 0.68
CA GLU A 19 -10.54 -14.64 -0.46
C GLU A 19 -9.70 -14.70 -1.75
N ASP A 20 -10.34 -15.00 -2.88
CA ASP A 20 -9.69 -15.05 -4.18
C ASP A 20 -9.56 -13.65 -4.78
N ASP A 21 -8.39 -13.31 -5.33
CA ASP A 21 -8.22 -12.08 -6.11
C ASP A 21 -8.60 -12.27 -7.60
N GLU A 22 -8.73 -11.17 -8.34
CA GLU A 22 -9.10 -11.16 -9.76
C GLU A 22 -8.02 -11.73 -10.71
N HIS A 23 -6.83 -12.06 -10.19
CA HIS A 23 -5.66 -12.47 -10.94
C HIS A 23 -5.20 -13.90 -10.64
N GLY A 24 -6.02 -14.67 -9.91
CA GLY A 24 -5.74 -16.06 -9.54
C GLY A 24 -4.77 -16.20 -8.37
N GLY A 25 -4.63 -15.17 -7.55
CA GLY A 25 -4.04 -15.19 -6.23
C GLY A 25 -5.08 -15.32 -5.12
N VAL A 26 -4.62 -15.12 -3.88
CA VAL A 26 -5.42 -15.19 -2.66
C VAL A 26 -5.01 -14.10 -1.69
N ILE A 27 -5.97 -13.57 -0.94
CA ILE A 27 -5.78 -12.53 0.08
C ILE A 27 -6.21 -13.11 1.43
N VAL A 28 -5.31 -13.01 2.41
CA VAL A 28 -5.55 -13.34 3.81
C VAL A 28 -5.57 -12.04 4.60
N GLU A 29 -6.71 -11.72 5.21
CA GLU A 29 -6.81 -10.63 6.18
C GLU A 29 -6.85 -11.22 7.59
N MET A 30 -5.82 -10.92 8.39
CA MET A 30 -5.76 -11.38 9.77
C MET A 30 -6.48 -10.39 10.68
N GLU A 31 -7.48 -10.85 11.41
CA GLU A 31 -8.27 -10.00 12.32
C GLU A 31 -8.08 -10.39 13.79
N GLU A 32 -7.95 -11.69 14.07
CA GLU A 32 -7.87 -12.21 15.43
C GLU A 32 -6.42 -12.51 15.86
N PRO A 33 -6.07 -12.26 17.14
CA PRO A 33 -4.80 -12.69 17.70
C PRO A 33 -4.55 -14.19 17.51
N MET A 34 -3.34 -14.53 17.09
CA MET A 34 -2.92 -15.91 16.85
C MET A 34 -1.52 -16.15 17.40
N ASP A 35 -1.26 -17.36 17.92
CA ASP A 35 0.08 -17.78 18.29
C ASP A 35 0.95 -17.96 17.02
N PRO A 36 2.22 -17.50 17.02
CA PRO A 36 3.09 -17.64 15.86
C PRO A 36 3.31 -19.08 15.38
N ASN A 37 3.28 -20.08 16.27
CA ASN A 37 3.44 -21.49 15.86
C ASN A 37 2.16 -22.02 15.19
N ASP A 38 1.00 -21.71 15.77
CA ASP A 38 -0.30 -22.05 15.17
C ASP A 38 -0.44 -21.42 13.78
N PHE A 39 -0.02 -20.15 13.65
CA PHE A 39 0.01 -19.44 12.39
C PHE A 39 0.96 -20.11 11.38
N SER A 40 2.16 -20.54 11.79
CA SER A 40 3.11 -21.24 10.91
C SER A 40 2.50 -22.53 10.36
N VAL A 41 1.87 -23.34 11.20
CA VAL A 41 1.22 -24.59 10.79
C VAL A 41 0.08 -24.29 9.81
N ALA A 42 -0.81 -23.36 10.15
CA ALA A 42 -1.92 -22.95 9.30
C ALA A 42 -1.45 -22.40 7.94
N LEU A 43 -0.40 -21.57 7.94
CA LEU A 43 0.16 -20.97 6.74
C LEU A 43 0.78 -22.02 5.82
N ARG A 44 1.55 -22.97 6.34
CA ARG A 44 2.14 -24.07 5.54
C ARG A 44 1.08 -24.98 4.93
N CYS A 45 0.05 -25.33 5.71
CA CYS A 45 -1.09 -26.07 5.20
C CYS A 45 -1.79 -25.30 4.07
N SER A 46 -1.99 -23.99 4.27
CA SER A 46 -2.65 -23.11 3.29
C SER A 46 -1.87 -22.98 1.99
N LEU A 47 -0.57 -22.71 2.08
CA LEU A 47 0.33 -22.65 0.92
C LEU A 47 0.32 -23.96 0.12
N SER A 48 0.31 -25.10 0.80
CA SER A 48 0.27 -26.42 0.14
C SER A 48 -1.04 -26.62 -0.64
N GLN A 49 -2.18 -26.23 -0.05
CA GLN A 49 -3.47 -26.33 -0.71
C GLN A 49 -3.60 -25.34 -1.87
N TRP A 50 -3.21 -24.08 -1.68
CA TRP A 50 -3.25 -23.06 -2.73
C TRP A 50 -2.35 -23.43 -3.92
N LYS A 51 -1.21 -24.07 -3.65
CA LYS A 51 -0.35 -24.64 -4.71
C LYS A 51 -1.07 -25.72 -5.52
N LEU A 52 -1.78 -26.64 -4.88
CA LEU A 52 -2.57 -27.68 -5.57
C LEU A 52 -3.73 -27.08 -6.39
N GLN A 53 -4.30 -25.98 -5.92
CA GLN A 53 -5.36 -25.23 -6.61
C GLN A 53 -4.83 -24.35 -7.76
N GLY A 54 -3.51 -24.30 -7.97
CA GLY A 54 -2.90 -23.48 -9.01
C GLY A 54 -2.95 -21.97 -8.73
N LYS A 55 -3.09 -21.57 -7.46
CA LYS A 55 -3.00 -20.18 -7.04
C LYS A 55 -1.58 -19.63 -7.24
N LYS A 56 -1.49 -18.33 -7.47
CA LYS A 56 -0.23 -17.67 -7.81
C LYS A 56 0.30 -16.79 -6.67
N GLY A 57 -0.23 -15.57 -6.57
CA GLY A 57 0.15 -14.61 -5.52
C GLY A 57 -0.62 -14.87 -4.24
N VAL A 58 0.07 -14.82 -3.10
CA VAL A 58 -0.53 -14.88 -1.76
C VAL A 58 -0.23 -13.57 -1.07
N TRP A 59 -1.28 -12.87 -0.64
CA TRP A 59 -1.21 -11.62 0.08
C TRP A 59 -1.61 -11.85 1.53
N ILE A 60 -0.83 -11.35 2.48
CA ILE A 60 -1.19 -11.37 3.90
C ILE A 60 -1.18 -9.94 4.41
N LYS A 61 -2.36 -9.48 4.80
CA LYS A 61 -2.56 -8.20 5.49
C LYS A 61 -2.53 -8.45 6.98
N LEU A 62 -1.51 -7.90 7.65
CA LEU A 62 -1.32 -8.00 9.09
C LEU A 62 -1.54 -6.63 9.73
N PRO A 63 -2.59 -6.45 10.56
CA PRO A 63 -2.72 -5.29 11.43
C PRO A 63 -1.50 -5.13 12.35
N ILE A 64 -1.20 -3.90 12.76
CA ILE A 64 -0.04 -3.57 13.60
C ILE A 64 -0.05 -4.32 14.94
N GLU A 65 -1.22 -4.67 15.45
CA GLU A 65 -1.42 -5.44 16.67
C GLU A 65 -0.95 -6.89 16.54
N LEU A 66 -0.91 -7.42 15.31
CA LEU A 66 -0.49 -8.79 14.98
C LEU A 66 0.96 -8.87 14.50
N VAL A 67 1.80 -7.90 14.89
CA VAL A 67 3.23 -7.83 14.54
C VAL A 67 4.01 -9.09 14.93
N ASN A 68 3.54 -9.83 15.94
CA ASN A 68 4.11 -11.10 16.36
C ASN A 68 4.11 -12.18 15.25
N LEU A 69 3.27 -12.03 14.22
CA LEU A 69 3.17 -12.97 13.11
C LEU A 69 4.12 -12.65 11.93
N VAL A 70 4.69 -11.45 11.90
CA VAL A 70 5.51 -10.97 10.78
C VAL A 70 6.76 -11.83 10.58
N GLU A 71 7.49 -12.12 11.66
CA GLU A 71 8.70 -12.95 11.59
C GLU A 71 8.38 -14.36 11.05
N THR A 72 7.27 -14.94 11.49
CA THR A 72 6.83 -16.26 11.02
C THR A 72 6.51 -16.24 9.53
N ALA A 73 5.76 -15.25 9.03
CA ALA A 73 5.47 -15.14 7.60
C ALA A 73 6.74 -15.02 6.76
N VAL A 74 7.70 -14.19 7.20
CA VAL A 74 8.98 -14.00 6.51
C VAL A 74 9.81 -15.28 6.49
N LYS A 75 9.82 -16.07 7.58
CA LYS A 75 10.49 -17.38 7.62
C LYS A 75 9.89 -18.39 6.65
N GLU A 76 8.59 -18.29 6.33
CA GLU A 76 7.93 -19.09 5.28
C GLU A 76 8.15 -18.53 3.86
N GLY A 77 8.98 -17.48 3.71
CA GLY A 77 9.40 -16.95 2.42
C GLY A 77 8.63 -15.72 1.94
N PHE A 78 7.70 -15.19 2.74
CA PHE A 78 7.03 -13.93 2.41
C PHE A 78 8.01 -12.76 2.42
N ARG A 79 7.78 -11.80 1.52
CA ARG A 79 8.50 -10.52 1.49
C ARG A 79 7.54 -9.37 1.76
N TYR A 80 8.07 -8.26 2.25
CA TYR A 80 7.27 -7.04 2.38
C TYR A 80 6.90 -6.50 1.00
N HIS A 81 5.64 -6.07 0.85
CA HIS A 81 5.19 -5.33 -0.32
C HIS A 81 5.06 -3.85 0.04
N HIS A 82 4.12 -3.48 0.89
CA HIS A 82 3.93 -2.11 1.37
C HIS A 82 3.45 -2.12 2.83
N ALA A 83 3.49 -0.95 3.46
CA ALA A 83 3.00 -0.77 4.81
C ALA A 83 2.25 0.54 4.90
N GLU A 84 1.12 0.51 5.59
CA GLU A 84 0.38 1.67 6.04
C GLU A 84 0.58 1.87 7.55
N PRO A 85 0.19 3.01 8.14
CA PRO A 85 0.39 3.25 9.56
C PRO A 85 -0.16 2.15 10.49
N HIS A 86 -1.18 1.41 10.04
CA HIS A 86 -1.90 0.42 10.86
C HIS A 86 -1.79 -1.02 10.34
N TYR A 87 -1.11 -1.28 9.21
CA TYR A 87 -0.93 -2.65 8.74
C TYR A 87 0.32 -2.82 7.86
N LEU A 88 0.81 -4.05 7.80
CA LEU A 88 1.85 -4.49 6.86
C LEU A 88 1.24 -5.46 5.85
N MET A 89 1.49 -5.20 4.56
CA MET A 89 1.16 -6.14 3.48
C MET A 89 2.38 -6.96 3.12
N LEU A 90 2.29 -8.27 3.30
CA LEU A 90 3.28 -9.24 2.85
C LEU A 90 2.80 -9.97 1.61
N VAL A 91 3.75 -10.43 0.81
CA VAL A 91 3.45 -11.15 -0.41
C VAL A 91 4.36 -12.34 -0.63
N TYR A 92 3.81 -13.41 -1.19
CA TYR A 92 4.52 -14.61 -1.63
C TYR A 92 4.06 -15.03 -3.02
N TRP A 93 4.98 -15.50 -3.86
CA TRP A 93 4.69 -16.02 -5.19
C TRP A 93 4.93 -17.52 -5.18
N ILE A 94 3.86 -18.30 -5.30
CA ILE A 94 3.88 -19.77 -5.22
C ILE A 94 4.60 -20.41 -6.43
N PRO A 95 4.35 -20.00 -7.68
CA PRO A 95 4.92 -20.68 -8.85
C PRO A 95 6.42 -20.42 -9.02
N GLU A 96 7.12 -21.34 -9.67
CA GLU A 96 8.52 -21.14 -10.12
C GLU A 96 8.62 -20.25 -11.37
N THR A 97 7.49 -19.83 -11.95
CA THR A 97 7.45 -18.91 -13.09
C THR A 97 7.86 -17.50 -12.66
N PRO A 98 8.25 -16.62 -13.61
CA PRO A 98 8.51 -15.21 -13.30
C PRO A 98 7.38 -14.59 -12.49
N ASN A 99 7.76 -13.87 -11.43
CA ASN A 99 6.82 -13.22 -10.53
C ASN A 99 6.19 -12.00 -11.23
N THR A 100 4.87 -12.01 -11.37
CA THR A 100 4.11 -10.93 -12.03
C THR A 100 3.48 -9.95 -11.04
N ILE A 101 3.74 -10.10 -9.75
CA ILE A 101 3.26 -9.16 -8.73
C ILE A 101 3.99 -7.82 -8.93
N PRO A 102 3.25 -6.71 -9.11
CA PRO A 102 3.85 -5.39 -9.24
C PRO A 102 4.75 -5.05 -8.05
N ALA A 103 5.76 -4.23 -8.29
CA ALA A 103 6.49 -3.61 -7.18
C ALA A 103 5.57 -2.61 -6.46
N ASN A 104 5.89 -2.32 -5.19
CA ASN A 104 5.21 -1.29 -4.42
C ASN A 104 5.45 0.13 -4.97
N ALA A 105 4.72 1.11 -4.43
CA ALA A 105 4.87 2.51 -4.83
C ALA A 105 6.31 2.97 -4.59
N THR A 106 7.02 3.31 -5.67
CA THR A 106 8.44 3.69 -5.65
C THR A 106 8.67 5.19 -5.80
N HIS A 107 7.68 5.93 -6.30
CA HIS A 107 7.81 7.34 -6.65
C HIS A 107 6.93 8.19 -5.75
N ARG A 108 7.46 9.35 -5.34
CA ARG A 108 6.66 10.43 -4.76
C ARG A 108 6.33 11.42 -5.87
N LEU A 109 5.05 11.69 -6.08
CA LEU A 109 4.62 12.67 -7.05
C LEU A 109 4.68 14.07 -6.44
N ARG A 110 5.26 15.00 -7.18
CA ARG A 110 5.34 16.42 -6.81
C ARG A 110 4.82 17.25 -7.97
N ILE A 111 3.99 18.24 -7.66
CA ILE A 111 3.50 19.21 -8.63
C ILE A 111 4.22 20.54 -8.47
N GLY A 112 4.28 21.28 -9.57
CA GLY A 112 4.64 22.69 -9.59
C GLY A 112 3.60 23.44 -10.41
N ALA A 113 3.03 24.49 -9.84
CA ALA A 113 1.90 25.18 -10.44
C ALA A 113 2.36 26.49 -11.09
N ILE A 114 2.18 26.61 -12.40
CA ILE A 114 2.43 27.86 -13.13
C ILE A 114 1.10 28.61 -13.21
N ILE A 115 0.97 29.70 -12.47
CA ILE A 115 -0.23 30.53 -12.46
C ILE A 115 0.12 31.88 -13.06
N MET A 116 -0.66 32.28 -14.07
CA MET A 116 -0.49 33.54 -14.78
C MET A 116 -1.79 34.34 -14.74
N ASN A 117 -1.70 35.62 -14.43
CA ASN A 117 -2.86 36.52 -14.50
C ASN A 117 -3.04 37.10 -15.92
N GLU A 118 -4.13 37.84 -16.15
CA GLU A 118 -4.45 38.47 -17.45
C GLU A 118 -3.36 39.46 -17.93
N LYS A 119 -2.54 39.98 -17.02
CA LYS A 119 -1.42 40.90 -17.32
C LYS A 119 -0.13 40.18 -17.67
N ARG A 120 -0.14 38.84 -17.75
CA ARG A 120 1.04 37.98 -17.97
C ARG A 120 2.07 38.03 -16.84
N GLU A 121 1.61 38.28 -15.61
CA GLU A 121 2.44 38.19 -14.42
C GLU A 121 2.32 36.79 -13.80
N LEU A 122 3.44 36.24 -13.32
CA LEU A 122 3.48 34.91 -12.70
C LEU A 122 3.32 35.00 -11.18
N LEU A 123 2.52 34.11 -10.61
CA LEU A 123 2.48 33.91 -9.17
C LEU A 123 3.73 33.16 -8.73
N VAL A 124 4.41 33.73 -7.73
CA VAL A 124 5.60 33.15 -7.11
C VAL A 124 5.52 33.27 -5.59
N VAL A 125 6.18 32.36 -4.90
CA VAL A 125 6.24 32.30 -3.44
C VAL A 125 7.68 32.36 -2.95
N LEU A 126 7.83 32.83 -1.71
CA LEU A 126 9.09 32.80 -0.97
C LEU A 126 8.88 31.95 0.29
N GLU A 127 9.63 30.87 0.42
CA GLU A 127 9.52 29.95 1.55
C GLU A 127 9.94 30.63 2.87
N LYS A 128 9.05 30.59 3.88
CA LYS A 128 9.39 31.02 5.25
C LYS A 128 10.18 29.96 6.03
N HIS A 129 10.06 28.70 5.61
CA HIS A 129 10.66 27.52 6.24
C HIS A 129 11.12 26.54 5.14
N GLY A 130 12.21 25.82 5.37
CA GLY A 130 12.77 24.89 4.37
C GLY A 130 14.16 25.32 3.88
N ARG A 131 14.64 24.64 2.82
CA ARG A 131 16.00 24.82 2.29
C ARG A 131 16.21 26.19 1.64
N SER A 132 15.15 26.81 1.13
CA SER A 132 15.22 28.11 0.46
C SER A 132 14.94 29.29 1.41
N LYS A 133 14.81 29.05 2.72
CA LYS A 133 14.59 30.12 3.70
C LYS A 133 15.76 31.11 3.70
N GLY A 134 15.45 32.40 3.54
CA GLY A 134 16.44 33.48 3.63
C GLY A 134 17.35 33.62 2.41
N THR A 135 17.14 32.84 1.35
CA THR A 135 17.91 32.97 0.10
C THR A 135 17.37 34.09 -0.80
N GLY A 136 16.15 34.58 -0.55
CA GLY A 136 15.47 35.56 -1.41
C GLY A 136 15.02 34.98 -2.76
N MET A 137 15.07 33.65 -2.93
CA MET A 137 14.71 32.98 -4.17
C MET A 137 13.19 32.83 -4.31
N TRP A 138 12.63 33.47 -5.33
CA TRP A 138 11.25 33.27 -5.74
C TRP A 138 11.11 31.97 -6.54
N LYS A 139 10.13 31.14 -6.16
CA LYS A 139 9.80 29.90 -6.88
C LYS A 139 8.30 29.88 -7.23
N ILE A 140 7.92 29.02 -8.16
CA ILE A 140 6.50 28.69 -8.35
C ILE A 140 5.96 27.93 -7.12
N PRO A 141 4.64 27.96 -6.86
CA PRO A 141 4.04 27.09 -5.86
C PRO A 141 4.29 25.61 -6.17
N THR A 142 4.62 24.83 -5.15
CA THR A 142 4.99 23.41 -5.34
C THR A 142 4.57 22.56 -4.16
N GLY A 143 4.12 21.34 -4.42
CA GLY A 143 3.65 20.45 -3.36
C GLY A 143 3.72 18.98 -3.69
N ILE A 144 3.59 18.13 -2.68
CA ILE A 144 3.59 16.66 -2.86
C ILE A 144 2.13 16.22 -2.96
N LEU A 145 1.83 15.34 -3.92
CA LEU A 145 0.50 14.74 -3.99
C LEU A 145 0.34 13.69 -2.89
N GLU A 146 -0.83 13.67 -2.30
CA GLU A 146 -1.24 12.65 -1.33
C GLU A 146 -1.65 11.36 -2.05
N GLU A 147 -1.66 10.25 -1.32
CA GLU A 147 -2.11 8.97 -1.87
C GLU A 147 -3.59 9.05 -2.23
N GLY A 148 -3.94 8.55 -3.43
CA GLY A 148 -5.31 8.64 -3.96
C GLY A 148 -5.72 10.04 -4.42
N GLU A 149 -4.84 11.05 -4.31
CA GLU A 149 -5.12 12.41 -4.75
C GLU A 149 -4.86 12.58 -6.26
N ASP A 150 -5.86 13.10 -6.97
CA ASP A 150 -5.70 13.47 -8.37
C ASP A 150 -4.75 14.66 -8.56
N ILE A 151 -3.96 14.64 -9.65
CA ILE A 151 -2.97 15.68 -9.97
C ILE A 151 -3.58 17.10 -9.97
N PHE A 152 -4.77 17.27 -10.56
CA PHE A 152 -5.44 18.57 -10.65
C PHE A 152 -5.98 19.05 -9.29
N SER A 153 -6.46 18.13 -8.45
CA SER A 153 -6.94 18.42 -7.10
C SER A 153 -5.79 18.87 -6.22
N GLY A 154 -4.68 18.13 -6.22
CA GLY A 154 -3.50 18.50 -5.45
C GLY A 154 -2.84 19.78 -5.95
N ALA A 155 -2.79 20.03 -7.26
CA ALA A 155 -2.30 21.30 -7.78
C ALA A 155 -3.10 22.50 -7.25
N ARG A 156 -4.43 22.41 -7.21
CA ARG A 156 -5.30 23.46 -6.68
C ARG A 156 -5.16 23.62 -5.16
N ARG A 157 -5.11 22.50 -4.43
CA ARG A 157 -4.90 22.47 -2.96
C ARG A 157 -3.61 23.18 -2.58
N GLU A 158 -2.50 22.82 -3.21
CA GLU A 158 -1.17 23.37 -2.90
C GLU A 158 -1.07 24.88 -3.19
N VAL A 159 -1.66 25.34 -4.29
CA VAL A 159 -1.74 26.80 -4.57
C VAL A 159 -2.55 27.50 -3.47
N LYS A 160 -3.67 26.92 -3.06
CA LYS A 160 -4.52 27.49 -2.01
C LYS A 160 -3.81 27.53 -0.66
N GLU A 161 -3.09 26.47 -0.29
CA GLU A 161 -2.35 26.37 0.98
C GLU A 161 -1.17 27.35 1.05
N GLU A 162 -0.37 27.46 -0.01
CA GLU A 162 0.82 28.33 -0.01
C GLU A 162 0.47 29.82 -0.20
N THR A 163 -0.62 30.14 -0.91
CA THR A 163 -0.90 31.52 -1.37
C THR A 163 -2.25 32.07 -0.95
N GLY A 164 -3.19 31.22 -0.54
CA GLY A 164 -4.58 31.59 -0.24
C GLY A 164 -5.46 31.81 -1.48
N ILE A 165 -4.91 31.70 -2.70
CA ILE A 165 -5.61 31.97 -3.96
C ILE A 165 -6.31 30.70 -4.46
N ASP A 166 -7.54 30.85 -4.92
CA ASP A 166 -8.23 29.81 -5.68
C ASP A 166 -7.80 29.86 -7.15
N ALA A 167 -7.35 28.72 -7.67
CA ALA A 167 -6.93 28.57 -9.05
C ALA A 167 -7.75 27.49 -9.77
N GLU A 168 -7.84 27.63 -11.09
CA GLU A 168 -8.42 26.64 -11.99
C GLU A 168 -7.28 25.87 -12.68
N PHE A 169 -7.42 24.55 -12.73
CA PHE A 169 -6.49 23.70 -13.48
C PHE A 169 -6.81 23.79 -14.97
N ILE A 170 -5.80 24.04 -15.80
CA ILE A 170 -5.97 24.13 -17.25
C ILE A 170 -5.35 22.92 -17.94
N ASP A 171 -4.04 22.68 -17.76
CA ASP A 171 -3.34 21.60 -18.46
C ASP A 171 -2.03 21.19 -17.76
N VAL A 172 -1.50 20.03 -18.11
CA VAL A 172 -0.16 19.57 -17.73
C VAL A 172 0.84 20.00 -18.80
N LEU A 173 1.76 20.91 -18.44
CA LEU A 173 2.77 21.39 -19.38
C LEU A 173 3.95 20.43 -19.55
N ALA A 174 4.38 19.76 -18.47
CA ALA A 174 5.51 18.83 -18.48
C ALA A 174 5.52 17.92 -17.24
N PHE A 175 6.19 16.75 -17.36
CA PHE A 175 6.54 15.85 -16.26
C PHE A 175 7.97 15.31 -16.50
N ARG A 176 8.62 14.83 -15.43
CA ARG A 176 9.97 14.26 -15.49
C ARG A 176 10.21 13.23 -14.39
#